data_AF-A0A257P6N4-F1
#
_entry.id   AF-A0A257P6N4-F1
#
_cell.length_a   1.000
_cell.length_b   1.000
_cell.length_c   1.000
_cell.angle_alpha   90.00
_cell.angle_beta   90.00
_cell.angle_gamma   90.00
#
_symmetry.space_group_name_H-M   'P 1'
#
loop_
_entity.id
_entity.type
_entity.pdbx_description
1 polymer ?
#
loop_
_entity_poly.entity_id
_entity_poly.type
_entity_poly.pdbx_seq_one_letter_code
_entity_poly.pdbx_strand_id
1 'polypeptide(L)'
;MSAPVSAPAAWPIAVLMQRDQLNNRWQRWRWGLRDVLPATAGRVALESAPICLEWSGAQSQWLYPGFSVQLFRDEAEGYHLNLTSPQPSWFVWWTPAAEPECDDPRHAPEGLPVIQAVTLSYNEAARWMDAGETIEIAPLPAAVANWLADFSSLHYKPEPRKRRRPQSFLAPDERDVSCSKAPSPSADGDDPPVCCP
;
A
#
# COMPACT_ATOMS: atom_id res chain seq x y z
N MET A 1 -27.71 -23.49 -17.52
CA MET A 1 -26.33 -23.72 -17.07
C MET A 1 -25.52 -22.52 -17.52
N SER A 2 -25.36 -21.51 -16.65
CA SER A 2 -24.58 -20.32 -16.97
C SER A 2 -23.09 -20.68 -16.91
N ALA A 3 -22.34 -20.35 -17.95
CA ALA A 3 -20.89 -20.50 -17.97
C ALA A 3 -20.28 -19.71 -16.80
N PRO A 4 -19.17 -20.18 -16.19
CA PRO A 4 -18.46 -19.37 -15.21
C PRO A 4 -17.99 -18.09 -15.91
N VAL A 5 -18.49 -16.95 -15.46
CA VAL A 5 -17.96 -15.64 -15.85
C VAL A 5 -16.51 -15.63 -15.40
N SER A 6 -15.59 -15.75 -16.36
CA SER A 6 -14.17 -15.68 -16.06
C SER A 6 -13.89 -14.30 -15.46
N ALA A 7 -13.29 -14.28 -14.27
CA ALA A 7 -12.86 -13.06 -13.61
C ALA A 7 -12.02 -12.19 -14.58
N PRO A 8 -12.20 -10.87 -14.58
CA PRO A 8 -11.40 -9.99 -15.44
C PRO A 8 -9.91 -10.08 -15.05
N ALA A 9 -9.03 -10.05 -16.05
CA ALA A 9 -7.58 -10.06 -15.83
C ALA A 9 -7.06 -8.74 -15.23
N ALA A 10 -7.83 -7.66 -15.39
CA ALA A 10 -7.55 -6.36 -14.82
C ALA A 10 -8.86 -5.62 -14.52
N TRP A 11 -8.87 -4.82 -13.46
CA TRP A 11 -10.03 -4.04 -13.05
C TRP A 11 -9.79 -2.55 -13.37
N PRO A 12 -10.46 -1.99 -14.39
CA PRO A 12 -10.26 -0.60 -14.77
C PRO A 12 -10.98 0.34 -13.77
N ILE A 13 -10.27 1.38 -13.33
CA ILE A 13 -10.72 2.32 -12.31
C ILE A 13 -10.41 3.77 -12.70
N ALA A 14 -11.05 4.69 -11.98
CA ALA A 14 -10.65 6.08 -11.88
C ALA A 14 -10.58 6.49 -10.41
N VAL A 15 -9.61 7.32 -10.05
CA VAL A 15 -9.45 7.83 -8.69
C VAL A 15 -10.15 9.18 -8.57
N LEU A 16 -10.99 9.36 -7.56
CA LEU A 16 -11.66 10.62 -7.27
C LEU A 16 -10.94 11.31 -6.10
N MET A 17 -10.30 12.43 -6.39
CA MET A 17 -9.67 13.30 -5.39
C MET A 17 -10.59 14.47 -5.06
N GLN A 18 -10.52 14.93 -3.81
CA GLN A 18 -11.20 16.14 -3.35
C GLN A 18 -10.18 17.15 -2.86
N ARG A 19 -10.43 18.42 -3.18
CA ARG A 19 -9.75 19.56 -2.57
C ARG A 19 -10.74 20.36 -1.74
N ASP A 20 -10.44 20.54 -0.46
CA ASP A 20 -11.23 21.36 0.46
C ASP A 20 -10.44 22.61 0.88
N GLN A 21 -11.12 23.73 0.99
CA GLN A 21 -10.57 24.92 1.62
C GLN A 21 -10.52 24.72 3.15
N LEU A 22 -9.36 25.00 3.73
CA LEU A 22 -9.15 25.01 5.17
C LEU A 22 -9.21 26.43 5.71
N ASN A 23 -9.74 26.58 6.92
CA ASN A 23 -9.62 27.82 7.68
C ASN A 23 -8.27 27.88 8.43
N ASN A 24 -7.18 27.81 7.66
CA ASN A 24 -5.82 27.86 8.19
C ASN A 24 -4.96 28.81 7.32
N ARG A 25 -4.27 29.74 7.99
CA ARG A 25 -3.43 30.75 7.32
C ARG A 25 -2.19 30.19 6.65
N TRP A 26 -1.74 28.99 7.05
CA TRP A 26 -0.50 28.36 6.59
C TRP A 26 -0.71 27.22 5.59
N GLN A 27 -1.96 26.75 5.46
CA GLN A 27 -2.36 25.73 4.51
C GLN A 27 -3.81 26.00 4.18
N ARG A 28 -4.07 26.58 3.01
CA ARG A 28 -5.41 27.02 2.63
C ARG A 28 -6.19 25.90 1.98
N TRP A 29 -5.50 24.89 1.47
CA TRP A 29 -6.11 23.81 0.73
C TRP A 29 -5.65 22.46 1.26
N ARG A 30 -6.57 21.51 1.28
CA ARG A 30 -6.28 20.11 1.60
C ARG A 30 -6.77 19.24 0.48
N TRP A 31 -5.85 18.46 -0.08
CA TRP A 31 -6.19 17.35 -0.96
C TRP A 31 -6.41 16.09 -0.12
N GLY A 32 -7.33 15.25 -0.59
CA GLY A 32 -7.55 13.92 -0.04
C GLY A 32 -8.26 13.01 -1.03
N LEU A 33 -8.15 11.71 -0.81
CA LEU A 33 -8.88 10.70 -1.54
C LEU A 33 -10.36 10.76 -1.14
N ARG A 34 -11.24 10.84 -2.14
CA ARG A 34 -12.69 10.77 -1.94
C ARG A 34 -13.22 9.37 -2.20
N ASP A 35 -12.86 8.77 -3.33
CA ASP A 35 -13.31 7.42 -3.68
C ASP A 35 -12.47 6.82 -4.83
N VAL A 36 -12.64 5.52 -5.08
CA VAL A 36 -12.13 4.82 -6.26
C VAL A 36 -13.32 4.26 -7.03
N LEU A 37 -13.54 4.78 -8.23
CA LEU A 37 -14.71 4.50 -9.05
C LEU A 37 -14.39 3.47 -10.14
N PRO A 38 -15.35 2.61 -10.52
CA PRO A 38 -15.18 1.78 -11.70
C PRO A 38 -15.06 2.68 -12.94
N ALA A 39 -14.12 2.37 -13.83
CA ALA A 39 -14.03 3.05 -15.11
C ALA A 39 -15.34 2.82 -15.90
N THR A 40 -16.09 3.88 -16.16
CA THR A 40 -17.33 3.75 -16.95
C THR A 40 -16.96 3.53 -18.41
N ALA A 41 -17.32 2.36 -18.95
CA ALA A 41 -17.21 2.04 -20.38
C ALA A 41 -18.01 3.05 -21.20
N GLY A 42 -17.32 4.04 -21.81
CA GLY A 42 -17.95 5.10 -22.60
C GLY A 42 -17.31 6.49 -22.43
N ARG A 43 -16.59 6.75 -21.33
CA ARG A 43 -15.78 7.97 -21.15
C ARG A 43 -14.30 7.72 -20.89
N VAL A 44 -13.91 6.47 -20.63
CA VAL A 44 -12.50 6.11 -20.37
C VAL A 44 -11.83 5.65 -21.66
N ALA A 45 -11.80 6.54 -22.64
CA ALA A 45 -10.92 6.44 -23.79
C ALA A 45 -10.46 7.86 -24.18
N LEU A 46 -9.14 8.08 -24.04
CA LEU A 46 -8.32 9.12 -24.68
C LEU A 46 -7.84 10.33 -23.87
N GLU A 47 -8.21 10.50 -22.60
CA GLU A 47 -7.67 11.61 -21.79
C GLU A 47 -7.12 11.10 -20.46
N SER A 48 -5.78 10.97 -20.41
CA SER A 48 -5.01 10.68 -19.17
C SER A 48 -4.94 11.87 -18.22
N ALA A 49 -5.52 13.01 -18.60
CA ALA A 49 -5.50 14.23 -17.80
C ALA A 49 -6.61 14.19 -16.72
N PRO A 50 -6.36 14.77 -15.54
CA PRO A 50 -7.39 14.92 -14.52
C PRO A 50 -8.55 15.79 -15.00
N ILE A 51 -9.78 15.40 -14.66
CA ILE A 51 -11.02 16.10 -15.06
C ILE A 51 -11.69 16.69 -13.82
N CYS A 52 -11.92 18.01 -13.80
CA CYS A 52 -12.69 18.65 -12.74
C CYS A 52 -14.19 18.35 -12.92
N LEU A 53 -14.79 17.63 -11.97
CA LEU A 53 -16.21 17.28 -11.97
C LEU A 53 -17.07 18.35 -11.30
N GLU A 54 -16.58 18.91 -10.20
CA GLU A 54 -17.28 19.89 -9.39
C GLU A 54 -16.31 20.97 -8.90
N TRP A 55 -16.77 22.22 -8.89
CA TRP A 55 -16.03 23.37 -8.35
C TRP A 55 -17.03 24.36 -7.71
N SER A 56 -16.86 24.65 -6.42
CA SER A 56 -17.69 25.59 -5.66
C SER A 56 -16.93 26.80 -5.11
N GLY A 57 -15.66 26.97 -5.50
CA GLY A 57 -14.75 27.93 -4.86
C GLY A 57 -14.10 27.33 -3.63
N ALA A 58 -14.88 26.93 -2.63
CA ALA A 58 -14.36 26.35 -1.38
C ALA A 58 -14.04 24.85 -1.48
N GLN A 59 -14.59 24.14 -2.46
CA GLN A 59 -14.36 22.72 -2.67
C GLN A 59 -14.25 22.39 -4.16
N SER A 60 -13.49 21.35 -4.48
CA SER A 60 -13.45 20.79 -5.83
C SER A 60 -13.27 19.28 -5.84
N GLN A 61 -13.81 18.62 -6.87
CA GLN A 61 -13.64 17.18 -7.10
C GLN A 61 -13.01 16.94 -8.46
N TRP A 62 -12.03 16.03 -8.47
CA TRP A 62 -11.17 15.75 -9.61
C TRP A 62 -11.11 14.26 -9.88
N LEU A 63 -11.51 13.88 -11.09
CA LEU A 63 -11.46 12.50 -11.56
C LEU A 63 -10.14 12.25 -12.28
N TYR A 64 -9.42 11.23 -11.85
CA TYR A 64 -8.17 10.75 -12.43
C TYR A 64 -8.42 9.43 -13.16
N PRO A 65 -8.68 9.45 -14.48
CA PRO A 65 -8.95 8.25 -15.27
C PRO A 65 -7.65 7.51 -15.66
N GLY A 66 -7.79 6.35 -16.31
CA GLY A 66 -6.69 5.66 -16.99
C GLY A 66 -5.95 4.62 -16.15
N PHE A 67 -6.45 4.29 -14.96
CA PHE A 67 -5.86 3.27 -14.11
C PHE A 67 -6.51 1.90 -14.35
N SER A 68 -5.72 0.84 -14.19
CA SER A 68 -6.20 -0.53 -14.27
C SER A 68 -5.41 -1.38 -13.27
N VAL A 69 -6.11 -1.96 -12.30
CA VAL A 69 -5.50 -2.78 -11.26
C VAL A 69 -5.41 -4.23 -11.72
N GLN A 70 -4.24 -4.84 -11.53
CA GLN A 70 -3.97 -6.24 -11.85
C GLN A 70 -3.60 -7.00 -10.58
N LEU A 71 -3.89 -8.30 -10.54
CA LEU A 71 -3.56 -9.16 -9.42
C LEU A 71 -2.36 -10.04 -9.77
N PHE A 72 -1.42 -10.12 -8.83
CA PHE A 72 -0.18 -10.88 -8.98
C PHE A 72 -0.09 -11.99 -7.94
N ARG A 73 0.49 -13.13 -8.32
CA ARG A 73 0.48 -14.34 -7.47
C ARG A 73 1.39 -14.23 -6.24
N ASP A 74 2.47 -13.48 -6.37
CA ASP A 74 3.42 -13.16 -5.29
C ASP A 74 2.80 -12.27 -4.21
N GLU A 75 1.79 -11.47 -4.55
CA GLU A 75 1.06 -10.60 -3.62
C GLU A 75 -0.20 -11.27 -3.03
N ALA A 76 -0.41 -12.57 -3.25
CA ALA A 76 -1.60 -13.30 -2.79
C ALA A 76 -1.83 -13.25 -1.27
N GLU A 77 -0.76 -13.23 -0.48
CA GLU A 77 -0.84 -13.03 0.98
C GLU A 77 -1.33 -11.62 1.32
N GLY A 78 -0.82 -10.59 0.65
CA GLY A 78 -1.25 -9.21 0.85
C GLY A 78 -2.73 -9.01 0.52
N TYR A 79 -3.24 -9.69 -0.51
CA TYR A 79 -4.67 -9.70 -0.83
C TYR A 79 -5.50 -10.40 0.25
N HIS A 80 -5.03 -11.52 0.78
CA HIS A 80 -5.69 -12.22 1.89
C HIS A 80 -5.77 -11.33 3.15
N LEU A 81 -4.68 -10.63 3.49
CA LEU A 81 -4.65 -9.69 4.61
C LEU A 81 -5.65 -8.54 4.41
N ASN A 82 -5.76 -7.99 3.20
CA ASN A 82 -6.75 -6.96 2.90
C ASN A 82 -8.19 -7.49 3.08
N LEU A 83 -8.50 -8.68 2.55
CA LEU A 83 -9.83 -9.31 2.67
C LEU A 83 -10.22 -9.69 4.09
N THR A 84 -9.25 -10.06 4.93
CA THR A 84 -9.48 -10.44 6.34
C THR A 84 -9.47 -9.24 7.29
N SER A 85 -9.17 -8.04 6.78
CA SER A 85 -9.26 -6.81 7.56
C SER A 85 -10.72 -6.44 7.88
N PRO A 86 -10.99 -5.61 8.91
CA PRO A 86 -12.35 -5.19 9.23
C PRO A 86 -13.07 -4.48 8.08
N GLN A 87 -12.33 -3.81 7.19
CA GLN A 87 -12.87 -3.12 6.03
C GLN A 87 -11.89 -3.27 4.85
N PRO A 88 -12.12 -4.24 3.95
CA PRO A 88 -11.32 -4.39 2.74
C PRO A 88 -11.31 -3.07 1.95
N SER A 89 -10.13 -2.61 1.57
CA SER A 89 -9.93 -1.27 1.01
C SER A 89 -9.01 -1.26 -0.21
N TRP A 90 -9.22 -0.28 -1.08
CA TRP A 90 -8.22 0.21 -2.01
C TRP A 90 -7.13 0.94 -1.24
N PHE A 91 -5.89 0.80 -1.69
CA PHE A 91 -4.77 1.62 -1.24
C PHE A 91 -4.31 2.49 -2.40
N VAL A 92 -4.41 3.81 -2.23
CA VAL A 92 -4.06 4.80 -3.27
C VAL A 92 -2.84 5.56 -2.80
N TRP A 93 -1.73 5.37 -3.52
CA TRP A 93 -0.53 6.17 -3.35
C TRP A 93 -0.61 7.39 -4.26
N TRP A 94 -0.51 8.57 -3.68
CA TRP A 94 -0.46 9.82 -4.42
C TRP A 94 0.62 10.76 -3.85
N THR A 95 1.06 11.70 -4.65
CA THR A 95 2.02 12.73 -4.26
C THR A 95 1.35 14.10 -4.41
N PRO A 96 1.47 15.00 -3.41
CA PRO A 96 1.04 16.38 -3.57
C PRO A 96 1.75 17.07 -4.74
N ALA A 97 1.11 18.09 -5.32
CA ALA A 97 1.74 18.91 -6.35
C ALA A 97 3.01 19.60 -5.82
N ALA A 98 4.01 19.75 -6.69
CA ALA A 98 5.24 20.48 -6.36
C ALA A 98 5.03 22.01 -6.36
N GLU A 99 3.97 22.49 -7.01
CA GLU A 99 3.66 23.91 -7.14
C GLU A 99 2.78 24.43 -5.98
N PRO A 100 2.91 25.72 -5.60
CA PRO A 100 2.15 26.31 -4.49
C PRO A 100 0.64 26.23 -4.72
N GLU A 101 -0.13 26.17 -3.63
CA GLU A 101 -1.58 26.03 -3.69
C GLU A 101 -2.24 27.19 -4.46
N CYS A 102 -2.75 26.90 -5.66
CA CYS A 102 -3.50 27.86 -6.48
C CYS A 102 -4.96 27.96 -6.02
N ASP A 103 -5.54 29.16 -5.96
CA ASP A 103 -6.95 29.34 -5.60
C ASP A 103 -7.92 28.75 -6.64
N ASP A 104 -7.53 28.63 -7.91
CA ASP A 104 -8.30 27.94 -8.95
C ASP A 104 -7.44 26.88 -9.68
N PRO A 105 -7.50 25.59 -9.27
CA PRO A 105 -6.66 24.53 -9.82
C PRO A 105 -6.97 24.20 -11.28
N ARG A 106 -8.07 24.71 -11.84
CA ARG A 106 -8.46 24.47 -13.25
C ARG A 106 -7.58 25.20 -14.24
N HIS A 107 -6.86 26.23 -13.79
CA HIS A 107 -5.97 27.03 -14.63
C HIS A 107 -4.48 26.71 -14.42
N ALA A 108 -4.15 25.79 -13.51
CA ALA A 108 -2.79 25.40 -13.16
C ALA A 108 -2.72 23.86 -13.02
N PRO A 109 -2.67 23.11 -14.13
CA PRO A 109 -2.63 21.64 -14.11
C PRO A 109 -1.41 21.10 -13.36
N GLU A 110 -0.30 21.83 -13.33
CA GLU A 110 0.89 21.55 -12.52
C GLU A 110 0.65 21.60 -11.00
N GLY A 111 -0.44 22.25 -10.56
CA GLY A 111 -0.87 22.34 -9.16
C GLY A 111 -1.78 21.19 -8.69
N LEU A 112 -1.96 20.15 -9.51
CA LEU A 112 -2.78 18.99 -9.18
C LEU A 112 -1.93 17.86 -8.56
N PRO A 113 -2.46 17.09 -7.59
CA PRO A 113 -1.76 15.92 -7.09
C PRO A 113 -1.60 14.86 -8.17
N VAL A 114 -0.56 14.04 -8.04
CA VAL A 114 -0.24 12.94 -8.96
C VAL A 114 -0.58 11.62 -8.28
N ILE A 115 -1.43 10.81 -8.90
CA ILE A 115 -1.70 9.44 -8.45
C ILE A 115 -0.57 8.55 -8.98
N GLN A 116 0.20 7.96 -8.07
CA GLN A 116 1.36 7.13 -8.41
C GLN A 116 0.93 5.69 -8.70
N ALA A 117 0.12 5.10 -7.82
CA ALA A 117 -0.34 3.73 -7.94
C ALA A 117 -1.62 3.48 -7.14
N VAL A 118 -2.36 2.43 -7.54
CA VAL A 118 -3.47 1.88 -6.77
C VAL A 118 -3.25 0.38 -6.63
N THR A 119 -3.29 -0.13 -5.40
CA THR A 119 -3.16 -1.57 -5.12
C THR A 119 -4.27 -2.09 -4.21
N LEU A 120 -4.44 -3.41 -4.25
CA LEU A 120 -5.25 -4.20 -3.33
C LEU A 120 -4.38 -5.00 -2.35
N SER A 121 -3.05 -5.00 -2.53
CA SER A 121 -2.12 -5.71 -1.63
C SER A 121 -1.85 -4.87 -0.39
N TYR A 122 -2.16 -5.45 0.76
CA TYR A 122 -1.76 -4.87 2.04
C TYR A 122 -0.23 -4.76 2.16
N ASN A 123 0.52 -5.72 1.61
CA ASN A 123 1.98 -5.75 1.71
C ASN A 123 2.64 -4.65 0.88
N GLU A 124 2.14 -4.40 -0.34
CA GLU A 124 2.62 -3.27 -1.16
C GLU A 124 2.31 -1.94 -0.48
N ALA A 125 1.09 -1.77 0.02
CA ALA A 125 0.69 -0.57 0.75
C ALA A 125 1.58 -0.34 1.98
N ALA A 126 1.89 -1.40 2.74
CA ALA A 126 2.81 -1.32 3.87
C ALA A 126 4.22 -0.87 3.47
N ARG A 127 4.76 -1.40 2.36
CA ARG A 127 6.08 -0.98 1.83
C ARG A 127 6.09 0.50 1.45
N TRP A 128 5.02 1.00 0.85
CA TRP A 128 4.91 2.44 0.54
C TRP A 128 4.83 3.29 1.81
N MET A 129 4.08 2.84 2.82
CA MET A 129 3.98 3.55 4.10
C MET A 129 5.35 3.59 4.81
N ASP A 130 6.08 2.48 4.80
CA ASP A 130 7.44 2.40 5.38
C ASP A 130 8.44 3.30 4.63
N ALA A 131 8.21 3.56 3.33
CA ALA A 131 8.98 4.50 2.53
C ALA A 131 8.63 5.97 2.80
N GLY A 132 7.61 6.25 3.63
CA GLY A 132 7.16 7.61 3.95
C GLY A 132 6.26 8.23 2.88
N GLU A 133 5.71 7.42 1.98
CA GLU A 133 4.81 7.88 0.93
C GLU A 133 3.41 8.23 1.47
N THR A 134 2.64 9.03 0.71
CA THR A 134 1.26 9.36 1.09
C THR A 134 0.30 8.31 0.55
N ILE A 135 -0.29 7.52 1.46
CA ILE A 135 -1.28 6.48 1.14
C ILE A 135 -2.59 6.81 1.82
N GLU A 136 -3.66 6.79 1.03
CA GLU A 136 -5.03 6.86 1.53
C GLU A 136 -5.81 5.60 1.16
N ILE A 137 -6.83 5.30 1.97
CA ILE A 137 -7.67 4.12 1.81
C ILE A 137 -9.10 4.49 1.42
N ALA A 138 -9.70 3.71 0.52
CA ALA A 138 -11.10 3.81 0.16
C ALA A 138 -11.76 2.42 0.22
N PRO A 139 -13.00 2.28 0.69
CA PRO A 139 -13.65 0.98 0.83
C PRO A 139 -13.79 0.24 -0.52
N LEU A 140 -13.63 -1.09 -0.51
CA LEU A 140 -13.87 -1.90 -1.71
C LEU A 140 -15.35 -2.07 -2.01
N PRO A 141 -15.79 -1.82 -3.26
CA PRO A 141 -17.08 -2.30 -3.73
C PRO A 141 -17.15 -3.83 -3.67
N ALA A 142 -18.34 -4.38 -3.39
CA ALA A 142 -18.54 -5.82 -3.25
C ALA A 142 -18.07 -6.63 -4.49
N ALA A 143 -18.23 -6.09 -5.70
CA ALA A 143 -17.80 -6.75 -6.92
C ALA A 143 -16.26 -6.93 -6.98
N VAL A 144 -15.51 -5.94 -6.50
CA VAL A 144 -14.04 -5.98 -6.43
C VAL A 144 -13.59 -6.92 -5.31
N ALA A 145 -14.25 -6.85 -4.14
CA ALA A 145 -13.95 -7.74 -3.03
C ALA A 145 -14.17 -9.22 -3.41
N ASN A 146 -15.25 -9.53 -4.12
CA ASN A 146 -15.50 -10.88 -4.64
C ASN A 146 -14.43 -11.31 -5.65
N TRP A 147 -14.06 -10.43 -6.57
CA TRP A 147 -12.99 -10.69 -7.54
C TRP A 147 -11.64 -10.98 -6.85
N LEU A 148 -11.30 -10.18 -5.84
CA LEU A 148 -10.10 -10.37 -5.02
C LEU A 148 -10.16 -11.68 -4.22
N ALA A 149 -11.33 -12.04 -3.69
CA ALA A 149 -11.56 -13.28 -2.95
C ALA A 149 -11.40 -14.51 -3.84
N ASP A 150 -11.96 -14.49 -5.06
CA ASP A 150 -11.80 -15.56 -6.04
C ASP A 150 -10.31 -15.78 -6.35
N PHE A 151 -9.57 -14.70 -6.62
CA PHE A 151 -8.13 -14.78 -6.88
C PHE A 151 -7.34 -15.28 -5.66
N SER A 152 -7.62 -14.74 -4.47
CA SER A 152 -6.95 -15.12 -3.24
C SER A 152 -7.18 -16.60 -2.92
N SER A 153 -8.40 -17.11 -3.11
CA SER A 153 -8.73 -18.53 -2.86
C SER A 153 -7.92 -19.52 -3.72
N LEU A 154 -7.55 -19.12 -4.94
CA LEU A 154 -6.80 -19.94 -5.88
C LEU A 154 -5.28 -19.91 -5.65
N HIS A 155 -4.78 -18.79 -5.12
CA HIS A 155 -3.34 -18.51 -5.10
C HIS A 155 -2.74 -18.40 -3.70
N TYR A 156 -3.53 -18.08 -2.68
CA TYR A 156 -3.07 -18.03 -1.30
C TYR A 156 -2.88 -19.44 -0.75
N LYS A 157 -1.62 -19.80 -0.48
CA LYS A 157 -1.25 -21.02 0.22
C LYS A 157 -0.66 -20.61 1.57
N PRO A 158 -1.41 -20.72 2.68
CA PRO A 158 -0.85 -20.38 3.98
C PRO A 158 0.35 -21.28 4.24
N GLU A 159 1.50 -20.68 4.54
CA GLU A 159 2.63 -21.48 5.01
C GLU A 159 2.20 -22.21 6.28
N PRO A 160 2.45 -23.53 6.38
CA PRO A 160 2.09 -24.27 7.58
C PRO A 160 2.85 -23.65 8.76
N ARG A 161 2.11 -22.93 9.63
CA ARG A 161 2.66 -22.29 10.83
C ARG A 161 3.45 -23.33 11.62
N LYS A 162 4.78 -23.27 11.54
CA LYS A 162 5.65 -24.08 12.38
C LYS A 162 5.41 -23.65 13.81
N ARG A 163 4.69 -24.47 14.59
CA ARG A 163 4.57 -24.30 16.04
C ARG A 163 5.97 -24.29 16.62
N ARG A 164 6.47 -23.10 16.96
CA ARG A 164 7.70 -22.95 17.71
C ARG A 164 7.42 -23.48 19.11
N ARG A 165 8.01 -24.62 19.47
CA ARG A 165 7.86 -25.20 20.81
C ARG A 165 8.37 -24.16 21.83
N PRO A 166 7.60 -23.86 22.90
CA PRO A 166 8.11 -23.02 23.97
C PRO A 166 9.41 -23.61 24.52
N GLN A 167 10.39 -22.78 24.85
CA GLN A 167 11.69 -23.24 25.38
C GLN A 167 11.56 -24.06 26.68
N SER A 168 10.43 -23.96 27.38
CA SER A 168 10.11 -24.78 28.56
C SER A 168 9.88 -26.27 28.24
N PHE A 169 9.65 -26.61 26.97
CA PHE A 169 9.54 -28.00 26.50
C PHE A 169 10.87 -28.57 25.97
N LEU A 170 11.97 -27.80 26.05
CA LEU A 170 13.32 -28.27 25.74
C LEU A 170 13.98 -28.79 27.02
N ALA A 171 14.71 -29.90 26.91
CA ALA A 171 15.46 -30.46 28.04
C ALA A 171 16.56 -29.46 28.49
N PRO A 172 17.03 -29.50 29.75
CA PRO A 172 17.97 -28.51 30.29
C PRO A 172 19.23 -28.27 29.45
N ASP A 173 19.77 -29.33 28.89
CA ASP A 173 20.93 -29.39 27.99
C ASP A 173 20.70 -28.72 26.63
N GLU A 174 19.47 -28.65 26.15
CA GLU A 174 19.12 -28.00 24.87
C GLU A 174 18.91 -26.48 25.00
N ARG A 175 18.75 -25.94 26.23
CA ARG A 175 18.55 -24.50 26.46
C ARG A 175 19.85 -23.71 26.30
N ASP A 176 20.97 -24.29 26.73
CA ASP A 176 22.26 -23.60 26.84
C ASP A 176 22.96 -23.37 25.48
N VAL A 177 22.58 -24.14 24.46
CA VAL A 177 23.15 -24.04 23.10
C VAL A 177 22.67 -22.80 22.36
N SER A 178 21.49 -22.25 22.69
CA SER A 178 20.95 -21.09 21.97
C SER A 178 21.53 -19.74 22.39
N CYS A 179 22.27 -19.68 23.50
CA CYS A 179 22.81 -18.43 24.07
C CYS A 179 24.32 -18.21 23.77
N SER A 180 25.04 -19.23 23.29
CA SER A 180 26.51 -19.22 23.26
C SER A 180 27.14 -18.92 21.89
N LYS A 181 26.39 -18.41 20.90
CA LYS A 181 26.95 -18.02 19.60
C LYS A 181 27.14 -16.51 19.45
N ALA A 182 27.98 -15.93 20.30
CA ALA A 182 28.70 -14.70 20.00
C ALA A 182 30.19 -15.08 19.83
N PRO A 183 30.86 -14.75 18.70
CA PRO A 183 32.28 -15.04 18.56
C PRO A 183 33.08 -14.04 19.42
N SER A 184 33.89 -14.55 20.35
CA SER A 184 34.87 -13.78 21.11
C SER A 184 36.14 -13.52 20.28
N PRO A 185 36.76 -12.33 20.39
CA PRO A 185 38.01 -12.00 19.70
C PRO A 185 39.21 -12.67 20.40
N SER A 186 40.06 -13.32 19.61
CA SER A 186 41.32 -13.93 20.04
C SER A 186 42.35 -12.86 20.43
N ALA A 187 42.83 -12.89 21.67
CA ALA A 187 44.05 -12.24 22.12
C ALA A 187 45.02 -13.33 22.60
N ASP A 188 46.01 -13.65 21.76
CA ASP A 188 47.17 -14.45 22.16
C ASP A 188 48.05 -13.62 23.09
N GLY A 189 48.49 -14.27 24.18
CA GLY A 189 49.28 -13.68 25.25
C GLY A 189 50.78 -14.02 25.21
N ASP A 190 51.35 -13.94 26.41
CA ASP A 190 52.70 -14.31 26.87
C ASP A 190 53.87 -13.39 26.49
N ASP A 191 54.85 -13.08 27.34
CA ASP A 191 55.09 -13.14 28.80
C ASP A 191 56.47 -12.42 28.97
N PRO A 192 56.81 -11.72 30.08
CA PRO A 192 58.09 -11.00 30.17
C PRO A 192 59.18 -11.86 30.85
N PRO A 193 60.47 -11.77 30.44
CA PRO A 193 61.54 -12.39 31.21
C PRO A 193 62.18 -11.43 32.23
N VAL A 194 62.48 -11.98 33.40
CA VAL A 194 63.18 -11.36 34.54
C VAL A 194 64.71 -11.35 34.33
N CYS A 195 65.35 -10.25 34.77
CA CYS A 195 66.77 -9.96 35.10
C CYS A 195 67.70 -11.15 35.41
N CYS A 196 69.04 -11.18 35.30
CA CYS A 196 70.20 -10.25 35.20
C CYS A 196 71.46 -11.18 34.93
N PRO A 197 72.74 -10.75 34.79
CA PRO A 197 73.38 -9.48 35.19
C PRO A 197 73.97 -8.62 34.06
#